data_AF-A0A6J3MGF3-F1
#
_entry.id   AF-A0A6J3MGF3-F1
#
_cell.length_a   1.000
_cell.length_b   1.000
_cell.length_c   1.000
_cell.angle_alpha   90.00
_cell.angle_beta   90.00
_cell.angle_gamma   90.00
#
_symmetry.space_group_name_H-M   'P 1'
#
loop_
_entity.id
_entity.type
_entity.pdbx_description
1 polymer ?
#
loop_
_entity_poly.entity_id
_entity_poly.type
_entity_poly.pdbx_seq_one_letter_code
_entity_poly.pdbx_strand_id
1 'polypeptide(L)'
;MDPSEVTVSPLKDLTIDNITEDVKLINAQCPNPRLKYILERIVQHLHDFARETRLSTDVRQEFILLSDVLGLSLLVDSIDHPKPPSSTEGTVLGPFHSHEAEIASNGSVIAHDPDGESCLVRCTVKDTDGKAISGVKIDVWENDSKGFYDVQYPGRDGPDQRAVMTSDKHGVFCHIHFMFEKEGFDRLITALYLRNDPYETSDAVFGVKDSLMVDLDIVDAASAQKYEVREGTKMVSYDFVLVSDQEAKALREHNAMQAMRKLGRSMKLWHGLPVPDVD
;
A
#
# COMPACT_ATOMS: atom_id res chain seq x y z
N MET A 1 -38.17 12.77 14.85
CA MET A 1 -38.01 14.10 14.26
C MET A 1 -38.31 13.96 12.79
N ASP A 2 -39.16 14.84 12.26
CA ASP A 2 -39.42 14.94 10.83
C ASP A 2 -38.11 15.35 10.11
N PRO A 3 -37.62 14.60 9.09
CA PRO A 3 -36.42 14.97 8.34
C PRO A 3 -36.54 16.34 7.65
N SER A 4 -37.76 16.85 7.44
CA SER A 4 -38.02 18.17 6.84
C SER A 4 -37.86 19.34 7.82
N GLU A 5 -37.70 19.08 9.12
CA GLU A 5 -37.55 20.10 10.17
C GLU A 5 -36.10 20.35 10.60
N VAL A 6 -35.12 19.60 10.04
CA VAL A 6 -33.69 19.83 10.34
C VAL A 6 -33.14 20.88 9.38
N THR A 7 -33.18 22.15 9.78
CA THR A 7 -32.40 23.21 9.13
C THR A 7 -30.91 22.93 9.35
N VAL A 8 -30.26 22.33 8.36
CA VAL A 8 -28.80 22.20 8.32
C VAL A 8 -28.23 23.59 8.05
N SER A 9 -27.43 24.12 8.97
CA SER A 9 -26.68 25.35 8.71
C SER A 9 -25.86 25.19 7.43
N PRO A 10 -25.68 26.25 6.61
CA PRO A 10 -24.79 26.18 5.47
C PRO A 10 -23.40 25.78 5.96
N LEU A 11 -22.94 24.59 5.55
CA LEU A 11 -21.60 24.06 5.84
C LEU A 11 -20.54 24.94 5.18
N LYS A 12 -20.20 26.02 5.83
CA LYS A 12 -19.21 27.01 5.41
C LYS A 12 -18.37 27.36 6.64
N ASP A 13 -17.10 27.64 6.40
CA ASP A 13 -16.15 28.05 7.45
C ASP A 13 -16.00 26.98 8.56
N LEU A 14 -15.74 25.74 8.15
CA LEU A 14 -15.40 24.64 9.07
C LEU A 14 -14.09 24.95 9.80
N THR A 15 -14.13 24.87 11.12
CA THR A 15 -13.02 25.09 12.04
C THR A 15 -12.82 23.86 12.93
N ILE A 16 -11.73 23.85 13.68
CA ILE A 16 -11.46 22.84 14.71
C ILE A 16 -12.62 22.74 15.71
N ASP A 17 -13.36 23.82 15.96
CA ASP A 17 -14.38 23.90 17.00
C ASP A 17 -15.78 23.45 16.53
N ASN A 18 -16.15 23.72 15.27
CA ASN A 18 -17.51 23.45 14.78
C ASN A 18 -17.65 22.14 13.98
N ILE A 19 -16.56 21.62 13.41
CA ILE A 19 -16.62 20.50 12.44
C ILE A 19 -17.22 19.21 13.02
N THR A 20 -17.04 18.93 14.31
CA THR A 20 -17.62 17.71 14.92
C THR A 20 -19.14 17.73 14.92
N GLU A 21 -19.73 18.84 15.35
CA GLU A 21 -21.19 18.95 15.44
C GLU A 21 -21.81 19.03 14.06
N ASP A 22 -21.17 19.72 13.13
CA ASP A 22 -21.61 19.80 11.74
C ASP A 22 -21.62 18.43 11.05
N VAL A 23 -20.56 17.62 11.23
CA VAL A 23 -20.52 16.26 10.67
C VAL A 23 -21.58 15.35 11.30
N LYS A 24 -21.84 15.48 12.60
CA LYS A 24 -22.94 14.76 13.25
C LYS A 24 -24.31 15.17 12.71
N LEU A 25 -24.54 16.47 12.49
CA LEU A 25 -25.80 16.99 11.94
C LEU A 25 -26.08 16.46 10.53
N ILE A 26 -25.05 16.34 9.68
CA ILE A 26 -25.19 15.71 8.37
C ILE A 26 -25.57 14.23 8.53
N ASN A 27 -24.81 13.48 9.32
CA ASN A 27 -25.06 12.04 9.51
C ASN A 27 -26.39 11.75 10.21
N ALA A 28 -26.91 12.71 10.97
CA ALA A 28 -28.20 12.64 11.66
C ALA A 28 -29.41 12.62 10.72
N GLN A 29 -29.23 12.92 9.42
CA GLN A 29 -30.24 12.75 8.36
C GLN A 29 -30.49 11.28 8.02
N CYS A 30 -29.63 10.36 8.50
CA CYS A 30 -29.86 8.92 8.36
C CYS A 30 -31.14 8.49 9.10
N PRO A 31 -32.13 7.86 8.43
CA PRO A 31 -33.40 7.48 9.04
C PRO A 31 -33.27 6.27 10.01
N ASN A 32 -32.16 5.52 9.94
CA ASN A 32 -31.95 4.36 10.80
C ASN A 32 -31.38 4.81 12.16
N PRO A 33 -32.11 4.63 13.28
CA PRO A 33 -31.69 5.13 14.60
C PRO A 33 -30.42 4.46 15.12
N ARG A 34 -30.17 3.19 14.76
CA ARG A 34 -28.95 2.48 15.17
C ARG A 34 -27.72 2.99 14.41
N LEU A 35 -27.86 3.17 13.10
CA LEU A 35 -26.77 3.70 12.26
C LEU A 35 -26.44 5.14 12.65
N LYS A 36 -27.46 5.97 12.89
CA LYS A 36 -27.29 7.33 13.42
C LYS A 36 -26.48 7.37 14.71
N TYR A 37 -26.84 6.54 15.69
CA TYR A 37 -26.09 6.46 16.96
C TYR A 37 -24.63 6.04 16.75
N ILE A 38 -24.36 5.05 15.91
CA ILE A 38 -22.99 4.59 15.63
C ILE A 38 -22.16 5.71 14.97
N LEU A 39 -22.71 6.37 13.95
CA LEU A 39 -22.04 7.46 13.24
C LEU A 39 -21.76 8.66 14.16
N GLU A 40 -22.70 8.99 15.05
CA GLU A 40 -22.50 10.06 16.03
C GLU A 40 -21.35 9.75 17.00
N ARG A 41 -21.28 8.51 17.51
CA ARG A 41 -20.23 8.09 18.46
C ARG A 41 -18.85 8.03 17.79
N ILE A 42 -18.74 7.48 16.59
CA ILE A 42 -17.45 7.36 15.91
C ILE A 42 -16.89 8.74 15.54
N VAL A 43 -17.74 9.67 15.08
CA VAL A 43 -17.34 11.06 14.76
C VAL A 43 -16.85 11.78 16.01
N GLN A 44 -17.57 11.67 17.13
CA GLN A 44 -17.13 12.27 18.40
C GLN A 44 -15.74 11.75 18.80
N HIS A 45 -15.59 10.43 18.91
CA HIS A 45 -14.37 9.83 19.42
C HIS A 45 -13.16 10.06 18.52
N LEU A 46 -13.33 9.98 17.19
CA LEU A 46 -12.23 10.26 16.25
C LEU A 46 -11.80 11.72 16.28
N HIS A 47 -12.75 12.67 16.32
CA HIS A 47 -12.41 14.08 16.36
C HIS A 47 -11.77 14.50 17.68
N ASP A 48 -12.24 13.96 18.82
CA ASP A 48 -11.62 14.21 20.12
C ASP A 48 -10.21 13.65 20.17
N PHE A 49 -10.00 12.42 19.70
CA PHE A 49 -8.68 11.81 19.61
C PHE A 49 -7.72 12.65 18.73
N ALA A 50 -8.17 13.11 17.57
CA ALA A 50 -7.37 13.94 16.68
C ALA A 50 -6.98 15.29 17.31
N ARG A 51 -7.90 15.93 18.06
CA ARG A 51 -7.62 17.18 18.78
C ARG A 51 -6.67 16.97 19.95
N GLU A 52 -6.90 15.93 20.74
CA GLU A 52 -6.10 15.60 21.93
C GLU A 52 -4.64 15.33 21.54
N THR A 53 -4.43 14.55 20.49
CA THR A 53 -3.09 14.09 20.08
C THR A 53 -2.36 15.06 19.16
N ARG A 54 -3.07 15.99 18.51
CA ARG A 54 -2.55 16.74 17.34
C ARG A 54 -1.90 15.79 16.34
N LEU A 55 -2.72 14.88 15.83
CA LEU A 55 -2.38 13.63 15.12
C LEU A 55 -1.35 13.70 13.97
N SER A 56 -0.87 14.86 13.53
CA SER A 56 0.14 14.91 12.47
C SER A 56 1.08 16.08 12.69
N THR A 57 2.30 15.91 12.21
CA THR A 57 3.34 16.96 12.17
C THR A 57 3.73 17.21 10.72
N ASP A 58 4.51 18.27 10.47
CA ASP A 58 4.99 18.64 9.14
C ASP A 58 5.82 17.53 8.45
N VAL A 59 6.32 16.55 9.22
CA VAL A 59 7.16 15.44 8.75
C VAL A 59 6.45 14.07 8.88
N ARG A 60 5.44 13.95 9.74
CA ARG A 60 4.75 12.67 10.02
C ARG A 60 3.24 12.76 9.82
N GLN A 61 2.76 12.01 8.83
CA GLN A 61 1.32 11.84 8.53
C GLN A 61 0.73 10.71 9.40
N GLU A 62 0.56 10.93 10.71
CA GLU A 62 0.20 9.83 11.64
C GLU A 62 -1.23 9.31 11.47
N PHE A 63 -2.10 9.98 10.70
CA PHE A 63 -3.40 9.41 10.32
C PHE A 63 -3.24 8.15 9.44
N ILE A 64 -2.27 8.16 8.53
CA ILE A 64 -1.95 7.01 7.66
C ILE A 64 -1.34 5.89 8.53
N LEU A 65 -0.36 6.23 9.37
CA LEU A 65 0.24 5.29 10.32
C LEU A 65 -0.77 4.64 11.26
N LEU A 66 -1.74 5.41 11.76
CA LEU A 66 -2.79 4.88 12.61
C LEU A 66 -3.69 3.90 11.85
N SER A 67 -4.03 4.21 10.59
CA SER A 67 -4.77 3.29 9.72
C SER A 67 -4.00 1.98 9.51
N ASP A 68 -2.67 2.07 9.33
CA ASP A 68 -1.80 0.91 9.16
C ASP A 68 -1.73 0.05 10.44
N VAL A 69 -1.48 0.67 11.61
CA VAL A 69 -1.38 0.00 12.92
C VAL A 69 -2.72 -0.57 13.39
N LEU A 70 -3.85 -0.01 12.95
CA LEU A 70 -5.17 -0.57 13.23
C LEU A 70 -5.61 -1.62 12.19
N GLY A 71 -4.79 -1.91 11.18
CA GLY A 71 -5.06 -2.88 10.13
C GLY A 71 -6.15 -2.45 9.14
N LEU A 72 -6.61 -1.20 9.19
CA LEU A 72 -7.64 -0.68 8.30
C LEU A 72 -7.14 -0.57 6.86
N SER A 73 -5.89 -0.13 6.67
CA SER A 73 -5.27 -0.01 5.35
C SER A 73 -5.20 -1.36 4.64
N LEU A 74 -4.73 -2.40 5.33
CA LEU A 74 -4.63 -3.75 4.80
C LEU A 74 -6.01 -4.34 4.45
N LEU A 75 -7.02 -4.07 5.27
CA LEU A 75 -8.39 -4.51 5.00
C LEU A 75 -8.96 -3.86 3.74
N VAL A 76 -8.82 -2.54 3.60
CA VAL A 76 -9.28 -1.82 2.41
C VAL A 76 -8.54 -2.31 1.17
N ASP A 77 -7.21 -2.44 1.24
CA ASP A 77 -6.41 -2.96 0.13
C ASP A 77 -6.83 -4.38 -0.28
N SER A 78 -7.09 -5.26 0.68
CA SER A 78 -7.55 -6.64 0.40
C SER A 78 -8.93 -6.70 -0.28
N ILE A 79 -9.80 -5.72 0.00
CA ILE A 79 -11.13 -5.62 -0.60
C ILE A 79 -11.02 -5.06 -2.02
N ASP A 80 -10.22 -4.01 -2.20
CA ASP A 80 -10.14 -3.28 -3.46
C ASP A 80 -9.14 -3.89 -4.45
N HIS A 81 -8.06 -4.51 -4.01
CA HIS A 81 -7.05 -5.12 -4.90
C HIS A 81 -6.91 -6.62 -4.64
N PRO A 82 -7.99 -7.42 -4.76
CA PRO A 82 -7.89 -8.85 -4.54
C PRO A 82 -6.97 -9.48 -5.60
N LYS A 83 -6.10 -10.37 -5.14
CA LYS A 83 -5.11 -11.04 -5.98
C LYS A 83 -5.47 -12.53 -6.14
N PRO A 84 -5.50 -13.09 -7.37
CA PRO A 84 -5.63 -14.53 -7.55
C PRO A 84 -4.42 -15.27 -6.92
N PRO A 85 -4.58 -16.55 -6.53
CA PRO A 85 -3.54 -17.27 -5.77
C PRO A 85 -2.17 -17.38 -6.45
N SER A 86 -2.11 -17.25 -7.78
CA SER A 86 -0.86 -17.31 -8.56
C SER A 86 -0.18 -15.96 -8.78
N SER A 87 -0.80 -14.86 -8.32
CA SER A 87 -0.26 -13.50 -8.48
C SER A 87 0.47 -13.00 -7.24
N THR A 88 1.34 -12.02 -7.41
CA THR A 88 2.04 -11.43 -6.26
C THR A 88 1.08 -10.63 -5.41
N GLU A 89 1.14 -10.86 -4.10
CA GLU A 89 0.29 -10.19 -3.14
C GLU A 89 0.68 -8.72 -2.95
N GLY A 90 -0.35 -7.88 -2.79
CA GLY A 90 -0.17 -6.51 -2.32
C GLY A 90 0.08 -6.46 -0.81
N THR A 91 0.77 -5.40 -0.38
CA THR A 91 0.88 -5.01 1.03
C THR A 91 0.84 -3.49 1.16
N VAL A 92 0.84 -2.99 2.39
CA VAL A 92 0.68 -1.56 2.69
C VAL A 92 1.80 -0.72 2.05
N LEU A 93 1.43 0.46 1.54
CA LEU A 93 2.40 1.42 0.98
C LEU A 93 3.32 2.00 2.05
N GLY A 94 2.77 2.21 3.25
CA GLY A 94 3.43 2.97 4.32
C GLY A 94 3.47 4.48 4.03
N PRO A 95 3.86 5.29 5.02
CA PRO A 95 3.75 6.75 4.94
C PRO A 95 4.97 7.45 4.33
N PHE A 96 6.03 6.71 3.97
CA PHE A 96 7.33 7.27 3.59
C PHE A 96 7.64 7.22 2.09
N HIS A 97 6.67 6.77 1.28
CA HIS A 97 6.71 6.99 -0.16
C HIS A 97 6.72 8.49 -0.47
N SER A 98 7.49 8.89 -1.48
CA SER A 98 7.52 10.29 -1.95
C SER A 98 7.77 10.32 -3.46
N HIS A 99 7.23 11.33 -4.11
CA HIS A 99 7.34 11.54 -5.56
C HIS A 99 8.69 12.12 -6.00
N GLU A 100 9.54 12.52 -5.06
CA GLU A 100 10.91 12.96 -5.32
C GLU A 100 11.81 11.72 -5.40
N ALA A 101 11.78 10.97 -6.51
CA ALA A 101 12.63 9.80 -6.73
C ALA A 101 13.47 9.97 -8.00
N GLU A 102 14.71 9.50 -7.97
CA GLU A 102 15.61 9.58 -9.14
C GLU A 102 15.20 8.58 -10.22
N ILE A 103 15.37 8.94 -11.49
CA ILE A 103 15.19 7.97 -12.58
C ILE A 103 16.49 7.19 -12.76
N ALA A 104 16.43 5.88 -12.55
CA ALA A 104 17.61 5.01 -12.60
C ALA A 104 17.45 3.91 -13.66
N SER A 105 18.57 3.53 -14.28
CA SER A 105 18.63 2.32 -15.12
C SER A 105 18.75 1.07 -14.27
N ASN A 106 18.35 -0.09 -14.81
CA ASN A 106 18.55 -1.37 -14.15
C ASN A 106 20.04 -1.60 -13.83
N GLY A 107 20.31 -2.08 -12.61
CA GLY A 107 21.67 -2.28 -12.10
C GLY A 107 22.33 -1.04 -11.49
N SER A 108 21.63 0.10 -11.42
CA SER A 108 22.15 1.28 -10.74
C SER A 108 22.20 1.06 -9.23
N VAL A 109 23.19 1.67 -8.57
CA VAL A 109 23.24 1.80 -7.11
C VAL A 109 22.38 2.99 -6.73
N ILE A 110 21.45 2.79 -5.80
CA ILE A 110 20.56 3.86 -5.32
C ILE A 110 20.74 4.15 -3.83
N ALA A 111 21.52 3.34 -3.13
CA ALA A 111 21.84 3.49 -1.72
C ALA A 111 23.25 4.05 -1.53
N HIS A 112 23.36 5.14 -0.79
CA HIS A 112 24.63 5.83 -0.52
C HIS A 112 25.01 5.86 0.96
N ASP A 113 24.34 5.06 1.79
CA ASP A 113 24.65 4.92 3.22
C ASP A 113 26.03 4.26 3.43
N PRO A 114 27.02 4.96 4.01
CA PRO A 114 28.35 4.41 4.24
C PRO A 114 28.39 3.27 5.26
N ASP A 115 27.37 3.18 6.12
CA ASP A 115 27.24 2.14 7.15
C ASP A 115 26.42 0.93 6.65
N GLY A 116 25.84 1.02 5.44
CA GLY A 116 25.03 -0.01 4.82
C GLY A 116 25.84 -1.19 4.25
N GLU A 117 25.23 -2.38 4.25
CA GLU A 117 25.80 -3.56 3.60
C GLU A 117 25.22 -3.70 2.19
N SER A 118 26.08 -3.82 1.18
CA SER A 118 25.63 -3.96 -0.20
C SER A 118 24.83 -5.25 -0.42
N CYS A 119 23.67 -5.11 -1.06
CA CYS A 119 22.80 -6.21 -1.46
C CYS A 119 22.49 -6.10 -2.95
N LEU A 120 22.73 -7.18 -3.71
CA LEU A 120 22.24 -7.30 -5.08
C LEU A 120 20.80 -7.77 -5.04
N VAL A 121 19.85 -6.91 -5.41
CA VAL A 121 18.47 -7.36 -5.61
C VAL A 121 18.25 -7.66 -7.09
N ARG A 122 17.66 -8.82 -7.44
CA ARG A 122 17.38 -9.20 -8.82
C ARG A 122 15.98 -9.77 -8.95
N CYS A 123 15.07 -8.96 -9.44
CA CYS A 123 13.67 -9.27 -9.59
C CYS A 123 13.28 -9.42 -11.06
N THR A 124 12.19 -10.13 -11.33
CA THR A 124 11.53 -10.16 -12.66
C THR A 124 10.05 -9.81 -12.55
N VAL A 125 9.43 -9.33 -13.62
CA VAL A 125 7.99 -9.10 -13.72
C VAL A 125 7.39 -9.93 -14.86
N LYS A 126 6.35 -10.71 -14.54
CA LYS A 126 5.58 -11.53 -15.48
C LYS A 126 4.07 -11.37 -15.30
N ASP A 127 3.28 -11.79 -16.28
CA ASP A 127 1.83 -11.88 -16.17
C ASP A 127 1.38 -13.22 -15.54
N THR A 128 0.07 -13.41 -15.37
CA THR A 128 -0.54 -14.61 -14.81
C THR A 128 -0.30 -15.87 -15.65
N ASP A 129 0.06 -15.72 -16.93
CA ASP A 129 0.46 -16.80 -17.84
C ASP A 129 1.98 -17.09 -17.80
N GLY A 130 2.74 -16.33 -17.00
CA GLY A 130 4.19 -16.48 -16.83
C GLY A 130 5.04 -15.78 -17.89
N LYS A 131 4.45 -14.94 -18.75
CA LYS A 131 5.16 -14.20 -19.78
C LYS A 131 5.75 -12.90 -19.20
N ALA A 132 7.01 -12.63 -19.52
CA ALA A 132 7.71 -11.42 -19.06
C ALA A 132 7.03 -10.14 -19.54
N ILE A 133 6.90 -9.16 -18.64
CA ILE A 133 6.32 -7.85 -18.93
C ILE A 133 7.43 -6.81 -18.99
N SER A 134 7.60 -6.22 -20.18
CA SER A 134 8.56 -5.16 -20.42
C SER A 134 7.94 -3.76 -20.29
N GLY A 135 8.76 -2.77 -19.93
CA GLY A 135 8.32 -1.39 -19.86
C GLY A 135 7.33 -1.12 -18.71
N VAL A 136 7.45 -1.87 -17.61
CA VAL A 136 6.73 -1.63 -16.36
C VAL A 136 7.48 -0.53 -15.61
N LYS A 137 6.78 0.53 -15.21
CA LYS A 137 7.36 1.55 -14.34
C LYS A 137 7.38 1.01 -12.91
N ILE A 138 8.53 1.07 -12.28
CA ILE A 138 8.77 0.47 -10.97
C ILE A 138 9.36 1.55 -10.06
N ASP A 139 8.59 1.98 -9.07
CA ASP A 139 9.01 2.94 -8.05
C ASP A 139 9.46 2.17 -6.81
N VAL A 140 10.65 2.46 -6.32
CA VAL A 140 11.32 1.71 -5.26
C VAL A 140 11.87 2.63 -4.19
N TRP A 141 11.81 2.19 -2.94
CA TRP A 141 12.34 2.90 -1.78
C TRP A 141 12.72 1.91 -0.66
N GLU A 142 13.66 2.27 0.22
CA GLU A 142 14.06 1.47 1.39
C GLU A 142 14.62 2.36 2.52
N ASN A 143 14.87 1.75 3.67
CA ASN A 143 15.47 2.39 4.84
C ASN A 143 16.99 2.25 4.79
N ASP A 144 17.68 3.20 5.42
CA ASP A 144 19.11 3.11 5.67
C ASP A 144 19.45 2.09 6.77
N SER A 145 20.75 1.91 7.04
CA SER A 145 21.26 1.02 8.09
C SER A 145 20.77 1.36 9.50
N LYS A 146 20.22 2.56 9.71
CA LYS A 146 19.66 3.04 10.98
C LYS A 146 18.15 2.84 11.05
N GLY A 147 17.54 2.33 9.99
CA GLY A 147 16.11 2.07 9.90
C GLY A 147 15.28 3.30 9.58
N PHE A 148 15.86 4.36 9.00
CA PHE A 148 15.12 5.56 8.60
C PHE A 148 15.07 5.70 7.08
N TYR A 149 13.95 6.19 6.57
CA TYR A 149 13.84 6.68 5.19
C TYR A 149 14.46 8.07 5.10
N ASP A 150 15.05 8.40 3.94
CA ASP A 150 15.63 9.70 3.61
C ASP A 150 14.71 10.91 3.95
N VAL A 151 13.41 10.81 3.71
CA VAL A 151 12.39 11.85 3.99
C VAL A 151 12.22 12.14 5.49
N GLN A 152 12.70 11.27 6.36
CA GLN A 152 12.64 11.45 7.82
C GLN A 152 13.79 12.33 8.34
N TYR A 153 14.83 12.57 7.53
CA TYR A 153 15.97 13.40 7.91
C TYR A 153 15.70 14.88 7.65
N PRO A 154 15.76 15.74 8.68
CA PRO A 154 15.64 17.18 8.48
C PRO A 154 16.85 17.71 7.71
N GLY A 155 16.59 18.51 6.67
CA GLY A 155 17.65 19.15 5.89
C GLY A 155 18.36 18.23 4.90
N ARG A 156 17.70 17.14 4.45
CA ARG A 156 18.21 16.28 3.37
C ARG A 156 18.55 17.07 2.11
N ASP A 157 19.65 16.70 1.45
CA ASP A 157 20.13 17.36 0.23
C ASP A 157 19.46 16.87 -1.07
N GLY A 158 18.63 15.82 -0.97
CA GLY A 158 17.94 15.21 -2.10
C GLY A 158 17.33 13.85 -1.73
N PRO A 159 16.81 13.12 -2.73
CA PRO A 159 16.41 11.73 -2.55
C PRO A 159 17.61 10.81 -2.35
N ASP A 160 17.47 9.83 -1.46
CA ASP A 160 18.43 8.72 -1.32
C ASP A 160 17.67 7.41 -1.06
N GLN A 161 18.24 6.28 -1.49
CA GLN A 161 17.63 4.95 -1.32
C GLN A 161 16.23 4.83 -1.93
N ARG A 162 16.00 5.55 -3.03
CA ARG A 162 14.77 5.53 -3.81
C ARG A 162 15.02 5.79 -5.29
N ALA A 163 14.25 5.13 -6.16
CA ALA A 163 14.36 5.34 -7.61
C ALA A 163 13.09 4.92 -8.36
N VAL A 164 12.93 5.47 -9.56
CA VAL A 164 11.99 4.99 -10.58
C VAL A 164 12.77 4.31 -11.69
N MET A 165 12.50 3.02 -11.88
CA MET A 165 13.13 2.16 -12.88
C MET A 165 12.10 1.65 -13.89
N THR A 166 12.58 1.02 -14.96
CA THR A 166 11.73 0.42 -16.00
C THR A 166 12.17 -1.02 -16.30
N SER A 167 11.24 -1.97 -16.26
CA SER A 167 11.56 -3.38 -16.54
C SER A 167 12.06 -3.57 -17.96
N ASP A 168 13.08 -4.42 -18.12
CA ASP A 168 13.64 -4.72 -19.43
C ASP A 168 12.78 -5.73 -20.23
N LYS A 169 13.26 -6.16 -21.40
CA LYS A 169 12.58 -7.14 -22.25
C LYS A 169 12.39 -8.53 -21.61
N HIS A 170 13.10 -8.82 -20.53
CA HIS A 170 13.01 -10.04 -19.72
C HIS A 170 12.27 -9.79 -18.40
N GLY A 171 11.78 -8.57 -18.17
CA GLY A 171 11.07 -8.17 -16.96
C GLY A 171 11.99 -7.83 -15.79
N VAL A 172 13.30 -7.71 -15.96
CA VAL A 172 14.28 -7.63 -14.85
C VAL A 172 14.38 -6.22 -14.23
N PHE A 173 14.57 -6.13 -12.89
CA PHE A 173 14.81 -4.91 -12.08
C PHE A 173 15.28 -5.27 -10.63
N CYS A 174 15.45 -4.31 -9.69
CA CYS A 174 16.10 -4.55 -8.37
C CYS A 174 15.54 -3.67 -7.22
N HIS A 175 14.92 -4.19 -6.12
CA HIS A 175 14.78 -3.49 -4.79
C HIS A 175 14.06 -4.29 -3.65
N ILE A 176 13.57 -3.63 -2.58
CA ILE A 176 12.82 -4.21 -1.44
C ILE A 176 11.36 -3.71 -1.31
N HIS A 177 11.06 -2.39 -1.33
CA HIS A 177 9.69 -1.89 -1.54
C HIS A 177 9.43 -1.53 -2.99
N PHE A 178 8.17 -1.70 -3.42
CA PHE A 178 7.81 -1.58 -4.82
C PHE A 178 6.41 -1.01 -5.03
N MET A 179 6.32 -0.14 -6.02
CA MET A 179 5.06 0.21 -6.67
C MET A 179 5.20 0.02 -8.19
N PHE A 180 4.37 -0.86 -8.75
CA PHE A 180 4.35 -1.20 -10.16
C PHE A 180 3.20 -0.49 -10.87
N GLU A 181 3.51 0.18 -11.97
CA GLU A 181 2.54 0.85 -12.84
C GLU A 181 2.74 0.43 -14.29
N LYS A 182 1.68 -0.10 -14.92
CA LYS A 182 1.63 -0.43 -16.34
C LYS A 182 0.20 -0.33 -16.86
N GLU A 183 -0.01 0.38 -17.97
CA GLU A 183 -1.33 0.45 -18.62
C GLU A 183 -1.85 -0.96 -18.96
N GLY A 184 -3.11 -1.24 -18.57
CA GLY A 184 -3.77 -2.54 -18.74
C GLY A 184 -3.54 -3.54 -17.60
N PHE A 185 -2.72 -3.18 -16.61
CA PHE A 185 -2.45 -3.98 -15.43
C PHE A 185 -2.86 -3.25 -14.16
N ASP A 186 -3.41 -4.01 -13.22
CA ASP A 186 -3.77 -3.52 -11.90
C ASP A 186 -2.51 -3.10 -11.16
N ARG A 187 -2.54 -1.88 -10.60
CA ARG A 187 -1.41 -1.35 -9.83
C ARG A 187 -1.08 -2.30 -8.68
N LEU A 188 0.20 -2.57 -8.48
CA LEU A 188 0.68 -3.39 -7.36
C LEU A 188 1.57 -2.55 -6.47
N ILE A 189 1.21 -2.47 -5.19
CA ILE A 189 2.07 -1.94 -4.13
C ILE A 189 2.44 -3.15 -3.26
N THR A 190 3.73 -3.39 -3.07
CA THR A 190 4.20 -4.56 -2.32
C THR A 190 5.60 -4.33 -1.75
N ALA A 191 6.06 -5.27 -0.94
CA ALA A 191 7.39 -5.28 -0.33
C ALA A 191 7.87 -6.72 -0.17
N LEU A 192 9.18 -6.91 -0.06
CA LEU A 192 9.78 -8.20 0.30
C LEU A 192 10.31 -8.15 1.72
N TYR A 193 10.20 -9.28 2.42
CA TYR A 193 10.58 -9.42 3.82
C TYR A 193 11.63 -10.52 3.98
N LEU A 194 12.63 -10.30 4.82
CA LEU A 194 13.71 -11.26 5.02
C LEU A 194 13.27 -12.39 5.94
N ARG A 195 13.50 -13.64 5.53
CA ARG A 195 13.20 -14.81 6.35
C ARG A 195 14.12 -14.91 7.56
N ASN A 196 13.54 -15.27 8.69
CA ASN A 196 14.14 -15.31 10.03
C ASN A 196 14.45 -13.92 10.59
N ASP A 197 13.86 -12.85 10.04
CA ASP A 197 13.89 -11.56 10.72
C ASP A 197 13.16 -11.69 12.07
N PRO A 198 13.72 -11.19 13.19
CA PRO A 198 13.09 -11.27 14.51
C PRO A 198 11.66 -10.72 14.56
N TYR A 199 11.29 -9.83 13.63
CA TYR A 199 10.01 -9.17 13.56
C TYR A 199 9.08 -9.73 12.47
N GLU A 200 9.47 -10.77 11.72
CA GLU A 200 8.66 -11.31 10.61
C GLU A 200 7.24 -11.76 11.05
N THR A 201 7.07 -12.16 12.32
CA THR A 201 5.76 -12.56 12.88
C THR A 201 5.11 -11.50 13.77
N SER A 202 5.73 -10.33 13.92
CA SER A 202 5.28 -9.26 14.81
C SER A 202 5.33 -7.87 14.18
N ASP A 203 5.26 -7.82 12.84
CA ASP A 203 5.24 -6.58 12.08
C ASP A 203 4.10 -5.66 12.56
N ALA A 204 4.45 -4.39 12.81
CA ALA A 204 3.58 -3.43 13.47
C ALA A 204 2.40 -2.97 12.61
N VAL A 205 2.45 -3.22 11.30
CA VAL A 205 1.44 -2.82 10.32
C VAL A 205 0.81 -4.01 9.59
N PHE A 206 1.08 -5.22 10.05
CA PHE A 206 0.53 -6.48 9.53
C PHE A 206 0.80 -6.71 8.04
N GLY A 207 1.90 -6.16 7.51
CA GLY A 207 2.24 -6.20 6.10
C GLY A 207 2.89 -7.50 5.64
N VAL A 208 3.44 -8.30 6.57
CA VAL A 208 4.16 -9.54 6.26
C VAL A 208 3.20 -10.61 5.75
N LYS A 209 3.61 -11.26 4.64
CA LYS A 209 2.93 -12.40 4.06
C LYS A 209 3.95 -13.47 3.69
N ASP A 210 3.63 -14.74 3.93
CA ASP A 210 4.53 -15.88 3.64
C ASP A 210 5.03 -15.87 2.17
N SER A 211 4.17 -15.45 1.24
CA SER A 211 4.47 -15.37 -0.20
C SER A 211 5.49 -14.27 -0.56
N LEU A 212 5.69 -13.29 0.33
CA LEU A 212 6.61 -12.15 0.18
C LEU A 212 7.91 -12.34 0.98
N MET A 213 8.04 -13.46 1.69
CA MET A 213 9.24 -13.81 2.44
C MET A 213 10.34 -14.34 1.51
N VAL A 214 11.52 -13.73 1.54
CA VAL A 214 12.68 -14.10 0.72
C VAL A 214 13.86 -14.52 1.59
N ASP A 215 14.68 -15.42 1.03
CA ASP A 215 15.96 -15.78 1.62
C ASP A 215 17.05 -14.82 1.13
N LEU A 216 18.09 -14.65 1.95
CA LEU A 216 19.32 -13.94 1.60
C LEU A 216 20.32 -14.95 1.04
N ASP A 217 20.44 -14.96 -0.28
CA ASP A 217 21.44 -15.73 -1.00
C ASP A 217 22.78 -14.99 -1.03
N ILE A 218 23.80 -15.66 -1.58
CA ILE A 218 25.12 -15.10 -1.79
C ILE A 218 25.43 -15.12 -3.29
N VAL A 219 25.93 -14.00 -3.80
CA VAL A 219 26.40 -13.88 -5.19
C VAL A 219 27.59 -14.84 -5.42
N ASP A 220 27.41 -15.75 -6.38
CA ASP A 220 28.46 -16.65 -6.87
C ASP A 220 29.39 -15.99 -7.89
N ALA A 221 30.49 -16.64 -8.25
CA ALA A 221 31.48 -16.12 -9.20
C ALA A 221 30.87 -15.74 -10.56
N ALA A 222 29.89 -16.51 -11.05
CA ALA A 222 29.24 -16.25 -12.33
C ALA A 222 28.36 -14.98 -12.29
N SER A 223 27.59 -14.83 -11.22
CA SER A 223 26.73 -13.66 -10.99
C SER A 223 27.57 -12.42 -10.68
N ALA A 224 28.65 -12.55 -9.92
CA ALA A 224 29.61 -11.49 -9.65
C ALA A 224 30.17 -10.91 -10.96
N GLN A 225 30.60 -11.78 -11.87
CA GLN A 225 31.07 -11.36 -13.19
C GLN A 225 29.95 -10.72 -14.03
N LYS A 226 28.75 -11.30 -14.02
CA LYS A 226 27.63 -10.85 -14.85
C LYS A 226 27.09 -9.49 -14.44
N TYR A 227 26.98 -9.24 -13.14
CA TYR A 227 26.37 -8.03 -12.58
C TYR A 227 27.39 -7.03 -12.07
N GLU A 228 28.69 -7.31 -12.27
CA GLU A 228 29.80 -6.44 -11.88
C GLU A 228 29.82 -6.11 -10.38
N VAL A 229 29.42 -7.09 -9.55
CA VAL A 229 29.46 -7.02 -8.09
C VAL A 229 30.48 -8.00 -7.52
N ARG A 230 30.80 -7.87 -6.23
CA ARG A 230 31.75 -8.75 -5.56
C ARG A 230 31.14 -10.14 -5.32
N GLU A 231 31.91 -11.20 -5.56
CA GLU A 231 31.55 -12.54 -5.08
C GLU A 231 31.45 -12.52 -3.54
N GLY A 232 30.39 -13.11 -3.01
CA GLY A 232 30.09 -13.03 -1.57
C GLY A 232 29.12 -11.91 -1.18
N THR A 233 28.77 -10.99 -2.10
CA THR A 233 27.73 -9.98 -1.86
C THR A 233 26.39 -10.67 -1.58
N LYS A 234 25.60 -10.11 -0.66
CA LYS A 234 24.25 -10.59 -0.36
C LYS A 234 23.34 -10.45 -1.59
N MET A 235 22.44 -11.40 -1.82
CA MET A 235 21.53 -11.38 -2.95
C MET A 235 20.10 -11.67 -2.53
N VAL A 236 19.16 -10.90 -3.08
CA VAL A 236 17.73 -11.19 -3.04
C VAL A 236 17.25 -11.43 -4.47
N SER A 237 16.43 -12.45 -4.69
CA SER A 237 15.80 -12.71 -5.98
C SER A 237 14.30 -12.98 -5.82
N TYR A 238 13.48 -12.40 -6.69
CA TYR A 238 12.03 -12.59 -6.62
C TYR A 238 11.35 -12.42 -7.98
N ASP A 239 10.30 -13.20 -8.25
CA ASP A 239 9.50 -13.10 -9.47
C ASP A 239 8.12 -12.50 -9.16
N PHE A 240 7.89 -11.28 -9.61
CA PHE A 240 6.61 -10.60 -9.48
C PHE A 240 5.65 -11.02 -10.58
N VAL A 241 4.40 -11.28 -10.21
CA VAL A 241 3.31 -11.62 -11.11
C VAL A 241 2.24 -10.54 -11.02
N LEU A 242 2.08 -9.77 -12.11
CA LEU A 242 1.04 -8.75 -12.24
C LEU A 242 -0.24 -9.34 -12.82
N VAL A 243 -1.35 -8.73 -12.44
CA VAL A 243 -2.72 -9.10 -12.84
C VAL A 243 -3.26 -8.02 -13.76
N SER A 244 -4.00 -8.40 -14.80
CA SER A 244 -4.64 -7.40 -15.65
C SER A 244 -5.77 -6.65 -14.92
N ASP A 245 -6.08 -5.43 -15.36
CA ASP A 245 -7.20 -4.65 -14.80
C ASP A 245 -8.53 -5.42 -14.88
N GLN A 246 -8.71 -6.21 -15.95
CA GLN A 246 -9.93 -7.01 -16.15
C GLN A 246 -10.04 -8.16 -15.16
N GLU A 247 -8.96 -8.92 -14.95
CA GLU A 247 -8.92 -10.02 -13.98
C GLU A 247 -9.15 -9.51 -12.55
N ALA A 248 -8.46 -8.44 -12.17
CA ALA A 248 -8.60 -7.83 -10.83
C ALA A 248 -10.04 -7.33 -10.59
N LYS A 249 -10.63 -6.65 -11.57
CA LYS A 249 -12.02 -6.18 -11.49
C LYS A 249 -13.00 -7.35 -11.36
N ALA A 250 -12.87 -8.38 -12.18
CA ALA A 250 -13.76 -9.55 -12.14
C ALA A 250 -13.68 -10.25 -10.78
N LEU A 251 -12.48 -10.38 -10.21
CA LEU A 251 -12.29 -10.98 -8.89
C LEU A 251 -12.89 -10.12 -7.77
N ARG A 252 -12.75 -8.80 -7.84
CA ARG A 252 -13.34 -7.84 -6.90
C ARG A 252 -14.86 -7.95 -6.86
N GLU A 253 -15.48 -7.94 -8.04
CA GLU A 253 -16.94 -8.10 -8.18
C GLU A 253 -17.41 -9.46 -7.65
N HIS A 254 -16.67 -10.54 -7.94
CA HIS A 254 -16.98 -11.88 -7.44
C HIS A 254 -16.91 -11.96 -5.91
N ASN A 255 -15.82 -11.47 -5.32
CA ASN A 255 -15.59 -11.51 -3.88
C ASN A 255 -16.63 -10.67 -3.11
N ALA A 256 -16.92 -9.46 -3.62
CA ALA A 256 -17.95 -8.59 -3.04
C ALA A 256 -19.32 -9.29 -2.99
N MET A 257 -19.74 -9.91 -4.09
CA MET A 257 -21.02 -10.63 -4.15
C MET A 257 -21.03 -11.88 -3.27
N GLN A 258 -19.93 -12.64 -3.21
CA GLN A 258 -19.81 -13.77 -2.29
C GLN A 258 -19.92 -13.34 -0.82
N ALA A 259 -19.25 -12.24 -0.43
CA ALA A 259 -19.31 -11.71 0.91
C ALA A 259 -20.75 -11.32 1.29
N MET A 260 -21.47 -10.65 0.40
CA MET A 260 -22.87 -10.28 0.62
C MET A 260 -23.81 -11.49 0.74
N ARG A 261 -23.60 -12.53 -0.07
CA ARG A 261 -24.34 -13.80 0.04
C ARG A 261 -24.11 -14.50 1.37
N LYS A 262 -22.85 -14.54 1.85
CA LYS A 262 -22.51 -15.10 3.18
C LYS A 262 -23.20 -14.34 4.33
N LEU A 263 -23.49 -13.06 4.13
CA LEU A 263 -24.25 -12.21 5.05
C LEU A 263 -25.78 -12.32 4.88
N GLY A 264 -26.27 -13.19 3.98
CA GLY A 264 -27.70 -13.36 3.72
C GLY A 264 -28.36 -12.17 3.02
N ARG A 265 -27.58 -11.33 2.32
CA ARG A 265 -28.08 -10.13 1.64
C ARG A 265 -28.30 -10.39 0.15
N SER A 266 -29.46 -9.99 -0.36
CA SER A 266 -29.71 -9.91 -1.80
C SER A 266 -29.14 -8.59 -2.32
N MET A 267 -28.17 -8.67 -3.23
CA MET A 267 -27.46 -7.51 -3.79
C MET A 267 -27.31 -7.70 -5.30
N LYS A 268 -27.19 -6.60 -6.03
CA LYS A 268 -26.78 -6.54 -7.44
C LYS A 268 -25.57 -5.62 -7.59
N LEU A 269 -24.84 -5.74 -8.70
CA LEU A 269 -23.73 -4.83 -9.00
C LEU A 269 -24.25 -3.60 -9.73
N TRP A 270 -23.86 -2.42 -9.26
CA TRP A 270 -24.10 -1.12 -9.89
C TRP A 270 -22.76 -0.40 -10.03
N HIS A 271 -22.29 -0.20 -11.28
CA HIS A 271 -20.96 0.33 -11.57
C HIS A 271 -19.81 -0.37 -10.80
N GLY A 272 -19.89 -1.69 -10.64
CA GLY A 272 -18.88 -2.49 -9.93
C GLY A 272 -19.01 -2.53 -8.41
N LEU A 273 -19.98 -1.81 -7.83
CA LEU A 273 -20.24 -1.80 -6.39
C LEU A 273 -21.51 -2.59 -6.05
N PRO A 274 -21.52 -3.37 -4.95
CA PRO A 274 -22.71 -4.07 -4.51
C PRO A 274 -23.76 -3.09 -3.95
N VAL A 275 -24.97 -3.10 -4.50
CA VAL A 275 -26.14 -2.35 -4.01
C VAL A 275 -27.28 -3.31 -3.67
N PRO A 276 -28.17 -2.99 -2.72
CA PRO A 276 -29.33 -3.82 -2.41
C PRO A 276 -30.15 -4.14 -3.67
N ASP A 277 -30.50 -5.41 -3.83
CA ASP A 277 -31.42 -5.83 -4.88
C ASP A 277 -32.84 -5.63 -4.37
N VAL A 278 -33.26 -4.36 -4.40
CA VAL A 278 -34.61 -3.93 -4.11
C VAL A 278 -35.34 -3.78 -5.45
N ASP A 279 -36.12 -4.81 -5.77
CA ASP A 279 -37.26 -4.68 -6.68
C ASP A 279 -38.52 -4.44 -5.84
#